data_AF-A0A3B3XFL4-F1
#
_entry.id   AF-A0A3B3XFL4-F1
#
_cell.length_a   1.000
_cell.length_b   1.000
_cell.length_c   1.000
_cell.angle_alpha   90.00
_cell.angle_beta   90.00
_cell.angle_gamma   90.00
#
_symmetry.space_group_name_H-M   'P 1'
#
loop_
_entity.id
_entity.type
_entity.pdbx_description
1 polymer ?
#
loop_
_entity_poly.entity_id
_entity_poly.type
_entity_poly.pdbx_seq_one_letter_code
_entity_poly.pdbx_strand_id
1 'polypeptide(L)'
;NFWNAAFFDKETSYLHFPTFHGELSADISFLFKTTASSGVFLENLGIKDFIRIELTSARVVFSFDVGNGPLEVQVESTVPLNDNRWHRVRAERNIKEASLRLDNLPVATQEAPADGHVHLQLNSQLFIGGTASRQRGFRGCIRALQLNGVTLDLEERAEMTPGVRPGCPGHCSSYGSLCQNQGRCVERATGFHCDCSLSAYTGVFCQTELSASFKPGTSVRYTFKEPYELTRNSSALPSSIYSDTTLRGENISMGFRTAQSPALLLYVSSYYREFLAVLINKHGEKLEVRYKLEGNRDAEVLRSSSARNLANGQLHSITIRRMTHTVSVQVAVHSGEEFWFESGDLDPHLARLASLGFTGCLSVVQFNSINPLKAALLHPDTSPVIITGPLVRSNCGSAASANPYAAENIHHISDRSGSVGSGQPLVNAIRTDSALIGGVIAVVIFVVLTGLAVAARYLYRRKDTYRNQEGNTVKQEDSPDFPFNNQTDSQNLSSQNPKEYFI
;
A
#
# COMPACT_ATOMS: atom_id res chain seq x y z
N ASN A 1 -6.68 -1.69 -7.07
CA ASN A 1 -5.41 -1.99 -7.77
C ASN A 1 -4.57 -0.74 -7.98
N PHE A 2 -3.92 -0.28 -6.92
CA PHE A 2 -3.00 0.86 -6.95
C PHE A 2 -1.78 0.63 -7.85
N TRP A 3 -1.34 -0.63 -7.92
CA TRP A 3 -0.08 -1.07 -8.54
C TRP A 3 -0.16 -1.23 -10.07
N ASN A 4 -1.36 -1.39 -10.63
CA ASN A 4 -1.56 -1.50 -12.08
C ASN A 4 -1.40 -0.14 -12.79
N ALA A 5 -0.15 0.26 -13.01
CA ALA A 5 0.26 1.52 -13.62
C ALA A 5 1.41 1.33 -14.61
N ALA A 6 1.47 2.20 -15.62
CA ALA A 6 2.56 2.27 -16.58
C ALA A 6 3.06 3.70 -16.72
N PHE A 7 4.38 3.85 -16.83
CA PHE A 7 5.08 5.11 -17.05
C PHE A 7 5.65 5.20 -18.46
N PHE A 8 5.21 6.21 -19.19
CA PHE A 8 5.62 6.54 -20.55
C PHE A 8 6.71 7.61 -20.51
N ASP A 9 7.94 7.24 -20.86
CA ASP A 9 9.12 8.10 -20.73
C ASP A 9 9.25 9.13 -21.87
N LYS A 10 8.80 8.76 -23.07
CA LYS A 10 8.93 9.47 -24.34
C LYS A 10 7.58 9.54 -25.06
N GLU A 11 7.40 10.55 -25.90
CA GLU A 11 6.19 10.73 -26.73
C GLU A 11 6.05 9.66 -27.82
N THR A 12 7.10 8.88 -28.06
CA THR A 12 7.09 7.76 -29.03
C THR A 12 6.76 6.42 -28.37
N SER A 13 6.69 6.37 -27.04
CA SER A 13 6.39 5.16 -26.26
C SER A 13 4.88 4.91 -26.22
N TYR A 14 4.47 3.65 -26.28
CA TYR A 14 3.06 3.25 -26.21
C TYR A 14 2.94 1.79 -25.76
N LEU A 15 1.80 1.42 -25.18
CA LEU A 15 1.37 0.03 -25.02
C LEU A 15 0.32 -0.29 -26.09
N HIS A 16 0.21 -1.56 -26.45
CA HIS A 16 -0.86 -2.03 -27.34
C HIS A 16 -1.63 -3.19 -26.71
N PHE A 17 -2.92 -3.22 -26.98
CA PHE A 17 -3.86 -4.26 -26.55
C PHE A 17 -4.69 -4.73 -27.76
N PRO A 18 -5.41 -5.87 -27.64
CA PRO A 18 -6.41 -6.25 -28.63
C PRO A 18 -7.40 -5.11 -28.90
N THR A 19 -8.01 -5.15 -30.08
CA THR A 19 -9.00 -4.16 -30.52
C THR A 19 -10.11 -4.00 -29.49
N PHE A 20 -10.48 -2.75 -29.22
CA PHE A 20 -11.57 -2.46 -28.30
C PHE A 20 -12.93 -2.79 -28.93
N HIS A 21 -13.74 -3.59 -28.23
CA HIS A 21 -15.08 -3.97 -28.65
C HIS A 21 -16.14 -3.09 -27.95
N GLY A 22 -16.41 -1.92 -28.53
CA GLY A 22 -17.36 -0.92 -28.00
C GLY A 22 -18.37 -0.44 -29.03
N GLU A 23 -18.95 -1.36 -29.79
CA GLU A 23 -19.71 -1.10 -31.02
C GLU A 23 -20.90 -0.14 -30.80
N LEU A 24 -21.75 -0.42 -29.81
CA LEU A 24 -22.92 0.41 -29.45
C LEU A 24 -22.69 1.27 -28.21
N SER A 25 -21.76 0.87 -27.34
CA SER A 25 -21.43 1.59 -26.12
C SER A 25 -19.97 1.41 -25.74
N ALA A 26 -19.40 2.46 -25.15
CA ALA A 26 -18.06 2.45 -24.57
C ALA A 26 -18.09 3.10 -23.19
N ASP A 27 -17.51 2.46 -22.17
CA ASP A 27 -17.19 3.06 -20.87
C ASP A 27 -15.69 2.93 -20.65
N ILE A 28 -14.99 4.06 -20.67
CA ILE A 28 -13.54 4.15 -20.55
C ILE A 28 -13.22 4.96 -19.31
N SER A 29 -12.48 4.40 -18.36
CA SER A 29 -12.03 5.15 -17.20
C SER A 29 -10.57 4.85 -16.85
N PHE A 30 -9.85 5.86 -16.40
CA PHE A 30 -8.46 5.74 -15.98
C PHE A 30 -8.05 6.92 -15.09
N LEU A 31 -6.88 6.82 -14.47
CA LEU A 31 -6.21 7.96 -13.87
C LEU A 31 -4.92 8.27 -14.62
N PHE A 32 -4.56 9.55 -14.74
CA PHE A 32 -3.30 10.00 -15.32
C PHE A 32 -2.53 10.95 -14.40
N LYS A 33 -1.21 11.00 -14.56
CA LYS A 33 -0.31 11.96 -13.90
C LYS A 33 0.75 12.40 -14.89
N THR A 34 0.92 13.70 -15.09
CA THR A 34 1.87 14.22 -16.09
C THR A 34 2.42 15.60 -15.74
N THR A 35 3.54 15.95 -16.37
CA THR A 35 4.08 17.32 -16.48
C THR A 35 4.02 17.85 -17.91
N ALA A 36 3.62 17.02 -18.88
CA ALA A 36 3.46 17.41 -20.27
C ALA A 36 2.13 18.15 -20.45
N SER A 37 2.13 19.19 -21.27
CA SER A 37 0.93 19.97 -21.59
C SER A 37 0.04 19.27 -22.62
N SER A 38 0.50 18.24 -23.32
CA SER A 38 -0.32 17.51 -24.29
C SER A 38 0.08 16.06 -24.40
N GLY A 39 -0.82 15.25 -24.98
CA GLY A 39 -0.55 13.86 -25.31
C GLY A 39 -1.80 13.01 -25.48
N VAL A 40 -1.72 12.00 -26.35
CA VAL A 40 -2.80 11.04 -26.57
C VAL A 40 -2.73 9.93 -25.52
N PHE A 41 -3.80 9.77 -24.73
CA PHE A 41 -3.92 8.73 -23.72
C PHE A 41 -4.30 7.38 -24.32
N LEU A 42 -5.22 7.39 -25.29
CA LEU A 42 -5.79 6.20 -25.89
C LEU A 42 -6.19 6.49 -27.33
N GLU A 43 -5.91 5.55 -28.23
CA GLU A 43 -6.35 5.58 -29.62
C GLU A 43 -6.67 4.17 -30.13
N ASN A 44 -7.84 4.00 -30.76
CA ASN A 44 -8.13 2.84 -31.60
C ASN A 44 -8.71 3.34 -32.93
N LEU A 45 -8.21 2.81 -34.04
CA LEU A 45 -8.63 3.19 -35.39
C LEU A 45 -9.45 2.07 -36.05
N GLY A 46 -10.36 2.48 -36.91
CA GLY A 46 -11.07 1.69 -37.92
C GLY A 46 -10.64 2.12 -39.33
N ILE A 47 -11.48 1.82 -40.32
CA ILE A 47 -11.24 2.29 -41.71
C ILE A 47 -11.56 3.78 -41.85
N LYS A 48 -12.69 4.20 -41.27
CA LYS A 48 -13.13 5.60 -41.17
C LYS A 48 -13.31 5.99 -39.71
N ASP A 49 -13.85 5.04 -38.96
CA ASP A 49 -14.15 5.16 -37.54
C ASP A 49 -12.90 5.29 -36.67
N PHE A 50 -13.03 5.97 -35.55
CA PHE A 50 -11.99 5.97 -34.52
C PHE A 50 -12.56 6.32 -33.16
N ILE A 51 -11.77 6.07 -32.12
CA ILE A 51 -11.99 6.57 -30.77
C ILE A 51 -10.65 7.04 -30.18
N ARG A 52 -10.63 8.23 -29.60
CA ARG A 52 -9.42 8.86 -29.05
C ARG A 52 -9.73 9.67 -27.80
N ILE A 53 -8.83 9.62 -26.82
CA ILE A 53 -8.85 10.53 -25.67
C ILE A 53 -7.47 11.19 -25.57
N GLU A 54 -7.43 12.52 -25.51
CA GLU A 54 -6.18 13.28 -25.47
C GLU A 54 -6.22 14.47 -24.49
N LEU A 55 -5.03 14.86 -24.03
CA LEU A 55 -4.78 16.05 -23.23
C LEU A 55 -4.31 17.19 -24.15
N THR A 56 -4.88 18.38 -23.95
CA THR A 56 -4.47 19.63 -24.60
C THR A 56 -4.47 20.78 -23.58
N SER A 57 -3.29 21.15 -23.10
CA SER A 57 -3.02 22.08 -22.01
C SER A 57 -3.82 21.78 -20.74
N ALA A 58 -4.93 22.47 -20.52
CA ALA A 58 -5.80 22.31 -19.36
C ALA A 58 -7.13 21.60 -19.71
N ARG A 59 -7.18 20.95 -20.88
CA ARG A 59 -8.40 20.34 -21.44
C ARG A 59 -8.19 18.87 -21.72
N VAL A 60 -9.18 18.05 -21.40
CA VAL A 60 -9.27 16.66 -21.88
C VAL A 60 -10.34 16.62 -22.97
N VAL A 61 -10.01 15.99 -24.08
CA VAL A 61 -10.89 15.85 -25.26
C VAL A 61 -11.12 14.37 -25.52
N PHE A 62 -12.39 13.99 -25.65
CA PHE A 62 -12.84 12.69 -26.09
C PHE A 62 -13.42 12.84 -27.50
N SER A 63 -12.78 12.22 -28.50
CA SER A 63 -13.18 12.31 -29.90
C SER A 63 -13.44 10.94 -30.49
N PHE A 64 -14.44 10.86 -31.36
CA PHE A 64 -14.81 9.63 -32.04
C PHE A 64 -15.48 9.90 -33.38
N ASP A 65 -15.37 8.95 -34.30
CA ASP A 65 -16.11 8.90 -35.56
C ASP A 65 -16.71 7.50 -35.71
N VAL A 66 -17.98 7.44 -36.11
CA VAL A 66 -18.74 6.21 -36.35
C VAL A 66 -19.26 6.13 -37.80
N GLY A 67 -18.67 6.93 -38.69
CA GLY A 67 -19.03 7.00 -40.11
C GLY A 67 -19.81 8.27 -40.50
N ASN A 68 -20.22 9.11 -39.52
CA ASN A 68 -20.93 10.36 -39.77
C ASN A 68 -20.01 11.59 -39.75
N GLY A 69 -18.70 11.40 -39.53
CA GLY A 69 -17.74 12.45 -39.26
C GLY A 69 -17.39 12.55 -37.77
N PRO A 70 -16.29 13.24 -37.43
CA PRO A 70 -15.78 13.29 -36.07
C PRO A 70 -16.67 14.14 -35.15
N LEU A 71 -16.92 13.63 -33.96
CA LEU A 71 -17.56 14.33 -32.84
C LEU A 71 -16.60 14.41 -31.66
N GLU A 72 -16.74 15.47 -30.85
CA GLU A 72 -15.86 15.72 -29.71
C GLU A 72 -16.65 16.15 -28.47
N VAL A 73 -16.26 15.62 -27.32
CA VAL A 73 -16.67 16.10 -25.99
C VAL A 73 -15.43 16.59 -25.27
N GLN A 74 -15.46 17.80 -24.72
CA GLN A 74 -14.30 18.38 -24.05
C GLN A 74 -14.66 18.93 -22.67
N VAL A 75 -13.75 18.74 -21.71
CA VAL A 75 -13.83 19.33 -20.38
C VAL A 75 -12.56 20.16 -20.15
N GLU A 76 -12.75 21.43 -19.80
CA GLU A 76 -11.66 22.36 -19.48
C GLU A 76 -11.57 22.56 -17.96
N SER A 77 -10.36 22.42 -17.44
CA SER A 77 -10.04 22.66 -16.04
C SER A 77 -9.55 24.09 -15.84
N THR A 78 -9.98 24.73 -14.76
CA THR A 78 -9.47 26.05 -14.36
C THR A 78 -8.05 26.00 -13.81
N VAL A 79 -7.59 24.81 -13.41
CA VAL A 79 -6.22 24.55 -12.95
C VAL A 79 -5.45 23.73 -14.00
N PRO A 80 -4.12 23.92 -14.13
CA PRO A 80 -3.31 23.11 -15.03
C PRO A 80 -3.37 21.62 -14.68
N LEU A 81 -3.54 20.76 -15.69
CA LEU A 81 -3.60 19.30 -15.53
C LEU A 81 -2.23 18.62 -15.62
N ASN A 82 -1.19 19.40 -15.89
CA ASN A 82 0.20 18.98 -15.95
C ASN A 82 0.95 19.29 -14.64
N ASP A 83 0.25 19.20 -13.51
CA ASP A 83 0.71 19.57 -12.18
C ASP A 83 1.43 18.41 -11.43
N ASN A 84 1.71 17.31 -12.12
CA ASN A 84 2.27 16.08 -11.57
C ASN A 84 1.45 15.47 -10.42
N ARG A 85 0.12 15.66 -10.43
CA ARG A 85 -0.84 14.96 -9.57
C ARG A 85 -1.74 14.02 -10.37
N TRP A 86 -2.43 13.14 -9.65
CA TRP A 86 -3.35 12.19 -10.26
C TRP A 86 -4.69 12.85 -10.56
N HIS A 87 -5.10 12.78 -11.82
CA HIS A 87 -6.42 13.18 -12.31
C HIS A 87 -7.19 11.96 -12.81
N ARG A 88 -8.51 11.96 -12.66
CA ARG A 88 -9.41 10.89 -13.09
C ARG A 88 -10.18 11.31 -14.33
N VAL A 89 -10.16 10.46 -15.36
CA VAL A 89 -10.95 10.63 -16.58
C VAL A 89 -11.97 9.50 -16.67
N ARG A 90 -13.20 9.84 -17.01
CA ARG A 90 -14.23 8.87 -17.41
C ARG A 90 -14.93 9.38 -18.67
N ALA A 91 -14.87 8.60 -19.73
CA ALA A 91 -15.52 8.87 -21.00
C ALA A 91 -16.53 7.76 -21.28
N GLU A 92 -17.76 8.14 -21.57
CA GLU A 92 -18.82 7.19 -21.92
C GLU A 92 -19.40 7.56 -23.29
N ARG A 93 -19.73 6.55 -24.10
CA ARG A 93 -20.49 6.70 -25.34
C ARG A 93 -21.62 5.69 -25.33
N ASN A 94 -22.80 6.11 -25.75
CA ASN A 94 -23.90 5.23 -26.12
C ASN A 94 -24.49 5.69 -27.46
N ILE A 95 -25.63 5.11 -27.88
CA ILE A 95 -26.29 5.45 -29.15
C ILE A 95 -26.92 6.85 -29.18
N LYS A 96 -27.16 7.47 -28.02
CA LYS A 96 -27.84 8.77 -27.89
C LYS A 96 -26.87 9.92 -27.64
N GLU A 97 -25.82 9.67 -26.87
CA GLU A 97 -24.87 10.71 -26.48
C GLU A 97 -23.49 10.13 -26.13
N ALA A 98 -22.50 11.02 -26.10
CA ALA A 98 -21.22 10.82 -25.47
C ALA A 98 -21.07 11.78 -24.28
N SER A 99 -20.39 11.33 -23.23
CA SER A 99 -20.11 12.13 -22.04
C SER A 99 -18.64 12.03 -21.63
N LEU A 100 -18.13 13.09 -21.02
CA LEU A 100 -16.78 13.17 -20.48
C LEU A 100 -16.81 13.82 -19.10
N ARG A 101 -16.15 13.16 -18.14
CA ARG A 101 -15.95 13.65 -16.79
C ARG A 101 -14.46 13.69 -16.47
N LEU A 102 -14.02 14.82 -15.95
CA LEU A 102 -12.67 15.05 -15.44
C LEU A 102 -12.75 15.38 -13.95
N ASP A 103 -12.12 14.55 -13.11
CA ASP A 103 -12.16 14.67 -11.66
C ASP A 103 -13.59 14.83 -11.11
N ASN A 104 -13.80 15.92 -10.37
CA ASN A 104 -15.09 16.33 -9.81
C ASN A 104 -15.71 17.51 -10.56
N LEU A 105 -15.22 17.83 -11.75
CA LEU A 105 -15.82 18.85 -12.60
C LEU A 105 -17.17 18.39 -13.15
N PRO A 106 -18.05 19.32 -13.56
CA PRO A 106 -19.31 18.99 -14.22
C PRO A 106 -19.09 18.09 -15.44
N VAL A 107 -20.02 17.16 -15.66
CA VAL A 107 -19.98 16.27 -16.82
C VAL A 107 -20.32 17.07 -18.08
N ALA A 108 -19.48 16.96 -19.11
CA ALA A 108 -19.79 17.46 -20.44
C ALA A 108 -20.45 16.37 -21.27
N THR A 109 -21.42 16.73 -22.12
CA THR A 109 -22.13 15.80 -23.00
C THR A 109 -22.19 16.33 -24.43
N GLN A 110 -22.32 15.40 -25.38
CA GLN A 110 -22.54 15.66 -26.80
C GLN A 110 -23.57 14.67 -27.32
N GLU A 111 -24.69 15.17 -27.84
CA GLU A 111 -25.72 14.33 -28.44
C GLU A 111 -25.22 13.70 -29.75
N ALA A 112 -25.64 12.47 -30.00
CA ALA A 112 -25.41 11.78 -31.25
C ALA A 112 -26.38 12.31 -32.33
N PRO A 113 -25.94 12.41 -33.60
CA PRO A 113 -26.83 12.77 -34.71
C PRO A 113 -28.02 11.82 -34.80
N ALA A 114 -29.23 12.37 -35.01
CA ALA A 114 -30.48 11.59 -35.02
C ALA A 114 -30.53 10.55 -36.16
N ASP A 115 -29.97 10.87 -37.33
CA ASP A 115 -30.03 10.07 -38.55
C ASP A 115 -28.63 9.63 -39.02
N GLY A 116 -27.90 8.92 -38.16
CA GLY A 116 -26.52 8.54 -38.42
C GLY A 116 -26.21 7.05 -38.18
N HIS A 117 -25.03 6.64 -38.65
CA HIS A 117 -24.42 5.38 -38.24
C HIS A 117 -24.23 5.34 -36.71
N VAL A 118 -24.53 4.18 -36.10
CA VAL A 118 -24.46 3.99 -34.62
C VAL A 118 -23.37 3.01 -34.20
N HIS A 119 -22.87 2.18 -35.11
CA HIS A 119 -21.88 1.16 -34.83
C HIS A 119 -20.47 1.73 -34.98
N LEU A 120 -19.68 1.64 -33.92
CA LEU A 120 -18.26 1.99 -33.93
C LEU A 120 -17.44 0.75 -34.37
N GLN A 121 -16.95 0.76 -35.61
CA GLN A 121 -16.23 -0.35 -36.23
C GLN A 121 -14.71 -0.15 -36.20
N LEU A 122 -14.06 -0.67 -35.17
CA LEU A 122 -12.61 -0.61 -34.98
C LEU A 122 -11.92 -1.88 -35.50
N ASN A 123 -10.74 -1.74 -36.09
CA ASN A 123 -9.98 -2.87 -36.65
C ASN A 123 -8.48 -2.85 -36.29
N SER A 124 -7.94 -1.72 -35.82
CA SER A 124 -6.56 -1.66 -35.34
C SER A 124 -6.45 -2.23 -33.93
N GLN A 125 -5.21 -2.49 -33.50
CA GLN A 125 -4.92 -2.64 -32.08
C GLN A 125 -5.25 -1.36 -31.32
N LEU A 126 -5.55 -1.50 -30.03
CA LEU A 126 -5.76 -0.39 -29.12
C LEU A 126 -4.41 0.13 -28.63
N PHE A 127 -4.10 1.40 -28.84
CA PHE A 127 -2.89 2.05 -28.36
C PHE A 127 -3.16 2.83 -27.08
N ILE A 128 -2.30 2.66 -26.07
CA ILE A 128 -2.34 3.37 -24.78
C ILE A 128 -1.06 4.17 -24.60
N GLY A 129 -1.19 5.43 -24.20
CA GLY A 129 -0.10 6.38 -24.00
C GLY A 129 0.55 6.86 -25.30
N GLY A 130 0.01 6.51 -26.47
CA GLY A 130 0.53 6.91 -27.77
C GLY A 130 -0.43 6.60 -28.91
N THR A 131 0.06 6.78 -30.13
CA THR A 131 -0.69 6.58 -31.37
C THR A 131 -0.01 5.56 -32.27
N ALA A 132 -0.74 5.02 -33.25
CA ALA A 132 -0.15 4.13 -34.25
C ALA A 132 1.00 4.80 -35.03
N SER A 133 0.91 6.12 -35.21
CA SER A 133 1.93 6.94 -35.89
C SER A 133 3.16 7.27 -35.03
N ARG A 134 3.14 6.93 -33.73
CA ARG A 134 4.17 7.30 -32.74
C ARG A 134 4.43 8.80 -32.66
N GLN A 135 3.41 9.60 -32.96
CA GLN A 135 3.41 11.06 -32.82
C GLN A 135 2.44 11.46 -31.73
N ARG A 136 2.73 12.58 -31.04
CA ARG A 136 1.87 13.16 -29.99
C ARG A 136 1.55 12.19 -28.84
N GLY A 137 2.43 11.25 -28.54
CA GLY A 137 2.19 10.31 -27.43
C GLY A 137 2.28 10.99 -26.08
N PHE A 138 1.59 10.39 -25.12
CA PHE A 138 1.53 10.87 -23.75
C PHE A 138 2.83 10.56 -23.00
N ARG A 139 3.33 11.54 -22.25
CA ARG A 139 4.42 11.35 -21.28
C ARG A 139 3.86 11.48 -19.88
N GLY A 140 4.16 10.53 -19.02
CA GLY A 140 3.62 10.49 -17.66
C GLY A 140 3.16 9.10 -17.28
N CYS A 141 2.21 9.02 -16.36
CA CYS A 141 1.69 7.75 -15.88
C CYS A 141 0.20 7.59 -16.21
N ILE A 142 -0.20 6.37 -16.55
CA ILE A 142 -1.60 5.94 -16.63
C ILE A 142 -1.77 4.77 -15.65
N ARG A 143 -2.88 4.74 -14.90
CA ARG A 143 -3.21 3.61 -14.02
C ARG A 143 -4.70 3.33 -13.99
N ALA A 144 -5.04 2.13 -13.50
CA ALA A 144 -6.42 1.69 -13.31
C ALA A 144 -7.28 1.89 -14.58
N LEU A 145 -6.71 1.60 -15.75
CA LEU A 145 -7.42 1.69 -17.02
C LEU A 145 -8.47 0.58 -17.10
N GLN A 146 -9.72 0.98 -17.30
CA GLN A 146 -10.86 0.10 -17.48
C GLN A 146 -11.57 0.42 -18.80
N LEU A 147 -11.95 -0.64 -19.51
CA LEU A 147 -12.73 -0.60 -20.74
C LEU A 147 -13.93 -1.52 -20.59
N ASN A 148 -15.14 -0.96 -20.63
CA ASN A 148 -16.40 -1.69 -20.43
C ASN A 148 -16.38 -2.56 -19.15
N GLY A 149 -15.83 -2.01 -18.06
CA GLY A 149 -15.68 -2.70 -16.77
C GLY A 149 -14.50 -3.68 -16.69
N VAL A 150 -13.83 -4.01 -17.80
CA VAL A 150 -12.63 -4.86 -17.81
C VAL A 150 -11.40 -4.03 -17.51
N THR A 151 -10.66 -4.41 -16.46
CA THR A 151 -9.38 -3.76 -16.11
C THR A 151 -8.26 -4.34 -16.98
N LEU A 152 -7.55 -3.48 -17.71
CA LEU A 152 -6.39 -3.88 -18.50
C LEU A 152 -5.13 -3.93 -17.62
N ASP A 153 -4.34 -4.99 -17.73
CA ASP A 153 -3.05 -5.10 -17.04
C ASP A 153 -1.98 -4.27 -17.77
N LEU A 154 -1.71 -3.08 -17.25
CA LEU A 154 -0.72 -2.14 -17.76
C LEU A 154 0.69 -2.52 -17.30
N GLU A 155 0.83 -3.13 -16.13
CA GLU A 155 2.12 -3.42 -15.51
C GLU A 155 2.82 -4.57 -16.25
N GLU A 156 2.13 -5.69 -16.41
CA GLU A 156 2.63 -6.84 -17.19
C GLU A 156 2.96 -6.42 -18.63
N ARG A 157 2.11 -5.60 -19.25
CA ARG A 157 2.35 -5.12 -20.61
C ARG A 157 3.53 -4.17 -20.69
N ALA A 158 3.75 -3.32 -19.68
CA ALA A 158 4.88 -2.39 -19.61
C ALA A 158 6.22 -3.12 -19.44
N GLU A 159 6.29 -4.19 -18.64
CA GLU A 159 7.50 -5.00 -18.48
C GLU A 159 8.04 -5.53 -19.81
N MET A 160 7.15 -5.87 -20.74
CA MET A 160 7.50 -6.42 -22.05
C MET A 160 7.76 -5.36 -23.13
N THR A 161 7.50 -4.08 -22.85
CA THR A 161 7.49 -3.02 -23.87
C THR A 161 8.63 -2.01 -23.68
N PRO A 162 9.62 -1.93 -24.61
CA PRO A 162 10.68 -0.95 -24.52
C PRO A 162 10.17 0.50 -24.52
N GLY A 163 10.69 1.34 -23.63
CA GLY A 163 10.27 2.74 -23.50
C GLY A 163 9.02 2.96 -22.62
N VAL A 164 8.42 1.89 -22.11
CA VAL A 164 7.41 1.97 -21.05
C VAL A 164 7.95 1.24 -19.83
N ARG A 165 7.77 1.81 -18.65
CA ARG A 165 8.20 1.18 -17.38
C ARG A 165 6.98 0.80 -16.54
N PRO A 166 6.99 -0.37 -15.89
CA PRO A 166 5.95 -0.72 -14.91
C PRO A 166 5.96 0.28 -13.74
N GLY A 167 4.79 0.54 -13.18
CA GLY A 167 4.61 1.50 -12.10
C GLY A 167 4.64 2.96 -12.56
N CYS A 168 4.77 3.88 -11.59
CA CYS A 168 4.79 5.31 -11.84
C CYS A 168 5.79 6.02 -10.92
N PRO A 169 6.86 6.65 -11.42
CA PRO A 169 7.81 7.37 -10.58
C PRO A 169 7.18 8.57 -9.86
N GLY A 170 7.66 8.88 -8.66
CA GLY A 170 7.28 10.10 -7.95
C GLY A 170 5.96 9.96 -7.21
N HIS A 171 6.00 9.28 -6.06
CA HIS A 171 4.90 9.00 -5.17
C HIS A 171 4.85 9.92 -3.94
N CYS A 172 5.98 10.44 -3.47
CA CYS A 172 6.05 11.26 -2.25
C CYS A 172 5.31 12.59 -2.35
N SER A 173 5.13 13.15 -3.55
CA SER A 173 4.31 14.37 -3.73
C SER A 173 2.83 14.13 -3.39
N SER A 174 2.31 12.94 -3.67
CA SER A 174 0.91 12.56 -3.44
C SER A 174 0.70 11.83 -2.12
N TYR A 175 1.68 11.03 -1.71
CA TYR A 175 1.56 10.06 -0.62
C TYR A 175 2.53 10.31 0.53
N GLY A 176 3.37 11.35 0.46
CA GLY A 176 4.31 11.67 1.53
C GLY A 176 3.63 11.95 2.86
N SER A 177 2.38 12.43 2.85
CA SER A 177 1.56 12.63 4.05
C SER A 177 1.18 11.33 4.78
N LEU A 178 1.31 10.16 4.12
CA LEU A 178 1.11 8.86 4.77
C LEU A 178 2.25 8.52 5.73
N CYS A 179 3.45 9.11 5.56
CA CYS A 179 4.55 8.92 6.50
C CYS A 179 4.27 9.69 7.80
N GLN A 180 3.86 8.97 8.84
CA GLN A 180 3.50 9.53 10.13
C GLN A 180 4.75 9.81 10.99
N ASN A 181 4.55 10.48 12.13
CA ASN A 181 5.56 10.62 13.18
C ASN A 181 6.95 11.06 12.69
N GLN A 182 6.96 12.08 11.81
CA GLN A 182 8.17 12.67 11.22
C GLN A 182 8.98 11.69 10.34
N GLY A 183 8.34 10.61 9.86
CA GLY A 183 8.92 9.74 8.85
C GLY A 183 9.19 10.49 7.55
N ARG A 184 10.36 10.26 6.94
CA ARG A 184 10.71 10.88 5.66
C ARG A 184 10.21 10.01 4.51
N CYS A 185 9.39 10.55 3.62
CA CYS A 185 9.06 9.84 2.39
C CYS A 185 10.27 9.78 1.46
N VAL A 186 10.60 8.58 1.01
CA VAL A 186 11.71 8.32 0.08
C VAL A 186 11.20 7.56 -1.13
N GLU A 187 11.40 8.16 -2.30
CA GLU A 187 11.02 7.61 -3.60
C GLU A 187 11.77 6.31 -3.91
N ARG A 188 11.08 5.38 -4.58
CA ARG A 188 11.66 4.14 -5.13
C ARG A 188 11.19 3.97 -6.59
N ALA A 189 11.90 3.11 -7.33
CA ALA A 189 11.59 2.82 -8.72
C ALA A 189 10.15 2.30 -8.92
N THR A 190 9.64 1.53 -7.96
CA THR A 190 8.32 0.89 -7.97
C THR A 190 7.40 1.42 -6.88
N GLY A 191 7.62 2.63 -6.33
CA GLY A 191 6.83 3.09 -5.21
C GLY A 191 7.43 4.22 -4.39
N PHE A 192 7.02 4.29 -3.13
CA PHE A 192 7.71 5.02 -2.08
C PHE A 192 7.80 4.16 -0.82
N HIS A 193 8.64 4.57 0.12
CA HIS A 193 8.62 4.05 1.47
C HIS A 193 8.85 5.19 2.47
N CYS A 194 8.42 4.99 3.70
CA CYS A 194 8.70 5.91 4.79
C CYS A 194 9.99 5.49 5.49
N ASP A 195 11.02 6.32 5.39
CA ASP A 195 12.22 6.19 6.19
C ASP A 195 11.93 6.69 7.61
N CYS A 196 11.82 5.73 8.54
CA CYS A 196 11.58 5.99 9.95
C CYS A 196 12.89 6.11 10.75
N SER A 197 14.08 6.11 10.13
CA SER A 197 15.37 5.98 10.85
C SER A 197 15.58 7.07 11.91
N LEU A 198 15.21 8.31 11.60
CA LEU A 198 15.30 9.45 12.52
C LEU A 198 14.09 9.59 13.45
N SER A 199 13.06 8.75 13.27
CA SER A 199 11.87 8.72 14.11
C SER A 199 11.99 7.67 15.22
N ALA A 200 11.39 7.93 16.37
CA ALA A 200 11.25 6.97 17.46
C ALA A 200 10.26 5.82 17.15
N TYR A 201 9.56 5.90 16.00
CA TYR A 201 8.55 4.95 15.55
C TYR A 201 9.10 3.98 14.49
N THR A 202 8.31 2.95 14.18
CA THR A 202 8.59 1.90 13.18
C THR A 202 7.32 1.57 12.37
N GLY A 203 7.37 0.57 11.51
CA GLY A 203 6.28 0.20 10.59
C GLY A 203 6.38 0.87 9.23
N VAL A 204 5.57 0.39 8.28
CA VAL A 204 5.60 0.80 6.86
C VAL A 204 5.38 2.30 6.64
N PHE A 205 4.63 2.94 7.54
CA PHE A 205 4.27 4.35 7.52
C PHE A 205 4.74 5.09 8.78
N CYS A 206 5.73 4.52 9.50
CA CYS A 206 6.22 5.05 10.78
C CYS A 206 5.13 5.20 11.86
N GLN A 207 4.11 4.36 11.82
CA GLN A 207 2.94 4.43 12.70
C GLN A 207 3.05 3.58 13.98
N THR A 208 4.00 2.64 14.02
CA THR A 208 4.13 1.69 15.13
C THR A 208 4.99 2.28 16.22
N GLU A 209 4.41 2.47 17.40
CA GLU A 209 5.12 2.90 18.60
C GLU A 209 6.11 1.82 19.07
N LEU A 210 7.32 2.26 19.45
CA LEU A 210 8.29 1.40 20.14
C LEU A 210 8.26 1.69 21.64
N SER A 211 8.07 0.63 22.41
CA SER A 211 8.06 0.71 23.86
C SER A 211 8.63 -0.54 24.52
N ALA A 212 9.11 -0.40 25.75
CA ALA A 212 9.72 -1.48 26.51
C ALA A 212 9.35 -1.42 28.00
N SER A 213 9.22 -2.59 28.61
CA SER A 213 9.06 -2.73 30.05
C SER A 213 10.43 -2.75 30.75
N PHE A 214 10.52 -2.01 31.85
CA PHE A 214 11.68 -1.94 32.73
C PHE A 214 11.33 -2.55 34.09
N LYS A 215 12.27 -3.33 34.62
CA LYS A 215 12.23 -3.90 35.97
C LYS A 215 13.36 -3.29 36.82
N PRO A 216 13.31 -3.44 38.16
CA PRO A 216 14.45 -3.09 39.00
C PRO A 216 15.76 -3.68 38.46
N GLY A 217 16.79 -2.86 38.32
CA GLY A 217 18.08 -3.23 37.73
C GLY A 217 18.15 -3.21 36.19
N THR A 218 17.05 -2.91 35.49
CA THR A 218 17.06 -2.71 34.03
C THR A 218 17.44 -1.27 33.70
N SER A 219 18.43 -1.06 32.84
CA SER A 219 18.77 0.27 32.33
C SER A 219 19.21 0.23 30.87
N VAL A 220 18.93 1.31 30.15
CA VAL A 220 19.40 1.53 28.79
C VAL A 220 20.29 2.77 28.82
N ARG A 221 21.55 2.61 28.41
CA ARG A 221 22.51 3.71 28.29
C ARG A 221 22.89 3.88 26.83
N TYR A 222 22.77 5.10 26.33
CA TYR A 222 23.22 5.48 25.01
C TYR A 222 24.40 6.44 25.14
N THR A 223 25.52 6.12 24.50
CA THR A 223 26.71 6.97 24.51
C THR A 223 26.81 7.74 23.20
N PHE A 224 26.69 9.07 23.24
CA PHE A 224 26.90 9.89 22.05
C PHE A 224 28.33 9.70 21.52
N LYS A 225 28.46 9.16 20.30
CA LYS A 225 29.75 9.08 19.60
C LYS A 225 29.91 10.34 18.77
N GLU A 226 31.07 10.98 18.88
CA GLU A 226 31.49 12.02 17.95
C GLU A 226 31.59 11.42 16.53
N PRO A 227 31.21 12.16 15.47
CA PRO A 227 31.58 11.79 14.13
C PRO A 227 33.12 11.89 14.02
N TYR A 228 33.76 10.73 13.82
CA TYR A 228 35.19 10.64 13.58
C TYR A 228 35.48 11.23 12.18
N GLU A 229 35.91 12.49 12.11
CA GLU A 229 36.39 13.11 10.86
C GLU A 229 37.73 12.46 10.47
N LEU A 230 37.65 11.36 9.71
CA LEU A 230 38.77 10.77 8.99
C LEU A 230 39.10 11.65 7.79
N THR A 231 39.90 12.71 7.98
CA THR A 231 40.91 13.16 7.00
C THR A 231 41.72 14.35 7.51
N ARG A 232 42.94 14.10 7.99
CA ARG A 232 44.09 14.93 7.60
C ARG A 232 45.41 14.21 7.84
N ASN A 233 46.02 13.74 6.76
CA ASN A 233 47.47 13.57 6.70
C ASN A 233 48.11 14.96 6.89
N SER A 234 48.55 15.27 8.10
CA SER A 234 49.68 16.17 8.34
C SER A 234 50.17 15.99 9.76
N SER A 235 51.48 15.82 9.88
CA SER A 235 52.25 15.66 11.11
C SER A 235 52.15 16.87 12.04
N ALA A 236 51.09 16.96 12.82
CA ALA A 236 51.00 17.85 13.97
C ALA A 236 50.44 17.07 15.16
N LEU A 237 51.11 17.19 16.31
CA LEU A 237 50.70 16.62 17.59
C LEU A 237 49.20 16.87 17.85
N PRO A 238 48.49 15.95 18.54
CA PRO A 238 47.06 16.09 18.78
C PRO A 238 46.81 17.28 19.71
N SER A 239 46.50 18.44 19.13
CA SER A 239 45.97 19.57 19.87
C SER A 239 44.51 19.28 20.21
N SER A 240 44.24 19.34 21.51
CA SER A 240 43.00 19.08 22.22
C SER A 240 41.87 20.07 21.91
N ILE A 241 41.50 20.22 20.64
CA ILE A 241 40.34 21.01 20.23
C ILE A 241 39.18 20.02 20.06
N TYR A 242 38.67 19.55 21.19
CA TYR A 242 37.39 18.87 21.30
C TYR A 242 36.33 19.83 20.74
N SER A 243 35.69 19.46 19.63
CA SER A 243 34.52 20.19 19.14
C SER A 243 33.34 19.84 20.04
N ASP A 244 33.25 20.65 21.08
CA ASP A 244 32.20 20.71 22.07
C ASP A 244 30.82 20.69 21.39
N THR A 245 30.06 19.60 21.56
CA THR A 245 28.62 19.63 21.30
C THR A 245 27.93 20.24 22.51
N THR A 246 28.21 21.52 22.79
CA THR A 246 27.33 22.31 23.65
C THR A 246 25.99 22.39 22.93
N LEU A 247 25.07 21.51 23.32
CA LEU A 247 23.72 21.46 22.78
C LEU A 247 23.11 22.85 22.98
N ARG A 248 22.87 23.61 21.90
CA ARG A 248 22.31 24.98 22.01
C ARG A 248 20.79 24.98 22.15
N GLY A 249 20.19 23.80 21.99
CA GLY A 249 18.80 23.50 22.28
C GLY A 249 18.54 22.00 22.17
N GLU A 250 17.60 21.51 22.96
CA GLU A 250 17.26 20.10 23.08
C GLU A 250 15.75 19.95 22.94
N ASN A 251 15.34 18.98 22.13
CA ASN A 251 13.96 18.52 22.04
C ASN A 251 13.91 17.06 22.47
N ILE A 252 13.34 16.83 23.64
CA ILE A 252 13.23 15.51 24.25
C ILE A 252 11.75 15.14 24.24
N SER A 253 11.41 13.95 23.78
CA SER A 253 10.06 13.40 23.95
C SER A 253 10.14 11.98 24.46
N MET A 254 9.18 11.59 25.30
CA MET A 254 9.03 10.21 25.77
C MET A 254 7.63 9.98 26.32
N GLY A 255 7.13 8.76 26.16
CA GLY A 255 6.01 8.23 26.91
C GLY A 255 6.50 7.41 28.11
N PHE A 256 5.77 7.45 29.22
CA PHE A 256 6.02 6.60 30.37
C PHE A 256 4.72 6.13 31.02
N ARG A 257 4.77 4.94 31.60
CA ARG A 257 3.73 4.37 32.44
C ARG A 257 4.36 3.73 33.66
N THR A 258 4.01 4.18 34.86
CA THR A 258 4.56 3.64 36.10
C THR A 258 3.59 3.80 37.27
N ALA A 259 3.75 2.95 38.29
CA ALA A 259 3.17 3.11 39.61
C ALA A 259 4.24 3.41 40.68
N GLN A 260 5.49 3.62 40.26
CA GLN A 260 6.62 3.91 41.13
C GLN A 260 6.74 5.41 41.38
N SER A 261 6.89 5.80 42.65
CA SER A 261 7.27 7.14 43.08
C SER A 261 8.19 7.04 44.31
N PRO A 262 9.32 7.78 44.36
CA PRO A 262 9.90 8.57 43.28
C PRO A 262 10.47 7.69 42.16
N ALA A 263 10.57 8.23 40.94
CA ALA A 263 11.10 7.51 39.79
C ALA A 263 11.95 8.42 38.90
N LEU A 264 13.19 8.01 38.58
CA LEU A 264 14.03 8.68 37.59
C LEU A 264 13.69 8.10 36.20
N LEU A 265 13.21 8.94 35.29
CA LEU A 265 12.74 8.54 33.95
C LEU A 265 13.83 8.68 32.90
N LEU A 266 14.57 9.79 32.93
CA LEU A 266 15.64 10.10 31.99
C LEU A 266 16.76 10.83 32.72
N TYR A 267 18.01 10.52 32.36
CA TYR A 267 19.19 11.24 32.80
C TYR A 267 20.14 11.42 31.63
N VAL A 268 20.49 12.66 31.32
CA VAL A 268 21.45 13.05 30.29
C VAL A 268 22.54 13.85 30.98
N SER A 269 23.80 13.55 30.69
CA SER A 269 24.95 14.24 31.29
C SER A 269 26.05 14.48 30.28
N SER A 270 26.77 15.59 30.42
CA SER A 270 27.98 15.90 29.66
C SER A 270 29.25 15.58 30.44
N TYR A 271 30.41 15.62 29.76
CA TYR A 271 31.72 15.47 30.38
C TYR A 271 31.99 16.58 31.42
N TYR A 272 31.46 17.78 31.20
CA TYR A 272 31.63 18.95 32.06
C TYR A 272 30.68 18.98 33.26
N ARG A 273 30.05 17.84 33.59
CA ARG A 273 29.10 17.68 34.71
C ARG A 273 27.85 18.55 34.58
N GLU A 274 27.52 18.96 33.37
CA GLU A 274 26.18 19.44 33.05
C GLU A 274 25.25 18.24 32.99
N PHE A 275 23.99 18.44 33.36
CA PHE A 275 23.01 17.37 33.26
C PHE A 275 21.60 17.90 33.10
N LEU A 276 20.74 17.04 32.59
CA LEU A 276 19.30 17.17 32.61
C LEU A 276 18.72 15.84 33.10
N ALA A 277 17.89 15.90 34.14
CA ALA A 277 17.24 14.76 34.75
C ALA A 277 15.74 14.98 34.79
N VAL A 278 14.97 13.98 34.38
CA VAL A 278 13.51 13.98 34.41
C VAL A 278 13.06 12.93 35.41
N LEU A 279 12.27 13.34 36.41
CA LEU A 279 11.82 12.44 37.46
C LEU A 279 10.41 12.76 37.96
N ILE A 280 9.76 11.75 38.52
CA ILE A 280 8.54 11.89 39.32
C ILE A 280 8.97 12.13 40.76
N ASN A 281 8.42 13.18 41.38
CA ASN A 281 8.74 13.55 42.76
C ASN A 281 8.37 12.43 43.76
N LYS A 282 8.79 12.58 45.03
CA LYS A 282 8.57 11.61 46.11
C LYS A 282 7.10 11.33 46.43
N HIS A 283 6.20 12.25 46.08
CA HIS A 283 4.77 12.15 46.33
C HIS A 283 3.98 11.62 45.12
N GLY A 284 4.60 11.50 43.95
CA GLY A 284 3.95 11.00 42.73
C GLY A 284 3.11 12.05 42.00
N GLU A 285 3.02 13.25 42.53
CA GLU A 285 2.08 14.30 42.12
C GLU A 285 2.64 15.30 41.10
N LYS A 286 3.98 15.39 40.99
CA LYS A 286 4.64 16.38 40.15
C LYS A 286 5.76 15.77 39.34
N LEU A 287 5.88 16.23 38.09
CA LEU A 287 7.05 16.01 37.26
C LEU A 287 8.09 17.06 37.64
N GLU A 288 9.32 16.64 37.88
CA GLU A 288 10.46 17.52 38.09
C GLU A 288 11.47 17.35 36.95
N VAL A 289 11.85 18.46 36.33
CA VAL A 289 13.00 18.53 35.44
C VAL A 289 14.10 19.29 36.15
N ARG A 290 15.19 18.58 36.46
CA ARG A 290 16.37 19.16 37.11
C ARG A 290 17.47 19.31 36.09
N TYR A 291 18.05 20.50 35.97
CA TYR A 291 19.14 20.71 35.03
C TYR A 291 20.24 21.58 35.60
N LYS A 292 21.47 21.33 35.15
CA LYS A 292 22.65 22.14 35.41
C LYS A 292 23.34 22.40 34.08
N LEU A 293 23.42 23.67 33.69
CA LEU A 293 24.05 24.13 32.45
C LEU A 293 25.36 24.83 32.75
N GLU A 294 26.22 24.96 31.73
CA GLU A 294 27.48 25.71 31.79
C GLU A 294 27.28 27.12 32.38
N GLY A 295 28.08 27.45 33.39
CA GLY A 295 28.03 28.74 34.10
C GLY A 295 27.22 28.75 35.41
N ASN A 296 26.32 27.79 35.63
CA ASN A 296 25.55 27.70 36.87
C ASN A 296 26.28 26.89 37.96
N ARG A 297 26.41 27.47 39.16
CA ARG A 297 26.98 26.78 40.33
C ARG A 297 26.04 25.67 40.81
N ASP A 298 24.76 25.99 40.88
CA ASP A 298 23.68 25.16 41.39
C ASP A 298 22.79 24.64 40.25
N ALA A 299 22.14 23.50 40.45
CA ALA A 299 21.16 23.00 39.49
C ALA A 299 19.82 23.73 39.68
N GLU A 300 19.10 23.94 38.59
CA GLU A 300 17.74 24.48 38.62
C GLU A 300 16.73 23.35 38.59
N VAL A 301 15.59 23.54 39.27
CA VAL A 301 14.50 22.55 39.34
C VAL A 301 13.23 23.19 38.84
N LEU A 302 12.69 22.65 37.74
CA LEU A 302 11.37 22.97 37.23
C LEU A 302 10.37 21.93 37.74
N ARG A 303 9.29 22.38 38.37
CA ARG A 303 8.20 21.50 38.84
C ARG A 303 6.90 21.82 38.11
N SER A 304 6.16 20.79 37.71
CA SER A 304 4.83 20.99 37.11
C SER A 304 3.89 21.70 38.08
N SER A 305 3.15 22.71 37.60
CA SER A 305 2.25 23.53 38.43
C SER A 305 1.02 22.77 38.94
N SER A 306 0.50 21.81 38.17
CA SER A 306 -0.62 20.96 38.59
C SER A 306 -0.17 19.78 39.46
N ALA A 307 -0.95 19.45 40.48
CA ALA A 307 -0.84 18.17 41.19
C ALA A 307 -1.74 17.12 40.50
N ARG A 308 -1.17 16.30 39.61
CA ARG A 308 -1.82 15.10 39.08
C ARG A 308 -0.96 13.89 39.43
N ASN A 309 -1.56 12.81 39.91
CA ASN A 309 -0.83 11.58 40.19
C ASN A 309 -0.27 10.99 38.88
N LEU A 310 1.02 11.18 38.62
CA LEU A 310 1.74 10.66 37.45
C LEU A 310 2.17 9.19 37.62
N ALA A 311 2.22 8.72 38.87
CA ALA A 311 2.47 7.32 39.22
C ALA A 311 1.15 6.52 39.33
N ASN A 312 0.18 6.81 38.45
CA ASN A 312 -1.15 6.20 38.47
C ASN A 312 -1.28 4.94 37.61
N GLY A 313 -0.17 4.46 37.02
CA GLY A 313 -0.18 3.30 36.13
C GLY A 313 -0.87 3.54 34.79
N GLN A 314 -1.10 4.79 34.37
CA GLN A 314 -1.55 5.16 33.03
C GLN A 314 -0.37 5.64 32.16
N LEU A 315 -0.56 5.66 30.84
CA LEU A 315 0.43 6.17 29.90
C LEU A 315 0.35 7.70 29.82
N HIS A 316 1.48 8.35 30.10
CA HIS A 316 1.67 9.80 29.99
C HIS A 316 2.75 10.09 28.95
N SER A 317 2.62 11.19 28.22
CA SER A 317 3.64 11.65 27.26
C SER A 317 4.20 12.99 27.70
N ILE A 318 5.51 13.15 27.57
CA ILE A 318 6.19 14.41 27.90
C ILE A 318 7.05 14.87 26.73
N THR A 319 7.10 16.18 26.53
CA THR A 319 7.97 16.87 25.59
C THR A 319 8.70 17.97 26.32
N ILE A 320 10.03 18.00 26.27
CA ILE A 320 10.88 19.01 26.89
C ILE A 320 11.62 19.72 25.77
N ARG A 321 11.53 21.04 25.74
CA ARG A 321 12.22 21.91 24.78
C ARG A 321 13.10 22.88 25.52
N ARG A 322 14.42 22.78 25.36
CA ARG A 322 15.36 23.81 25.81
C ARG A 322 15.80 24.66 24.62
N MET A 323 15.80 25.97 24.79
CA MET A 323 16.40 26.93 23.87
C MET A 323 17.38 27.79 24.67
N THR A 324 18.65 27.80 24.29
CA THR A 324 19.70 28.55 25.02
C THR A 324 19.68 28.26 26.53
N HIS A 325 19.35 29.23 27.38
CA HIS A 325 19.29 29.08 28.85
C HIS A 325 17.88 28.78 29.39
N THR A 326 16.85 28.75 28.53
CA THR A 326 15.47 28.51 28.98
C THR A 326 15.03 27.09 28.69
N VAL A 327 14.61 26.37 29.72
CA VAL A 327 14.02 25.03 29.60
C VAL A 327 12.50 25.15 29.72
N SER A 328 11.79 24.75 28.67
CA SER A 328 10.33 24.62 28.66
C SER A 328 9.96 23.14 28.65
N VAL A 329 8.90 22.78 29.38
CA VAL A 329 8.45 21.39 29.51
C VAL A 329 6.95 21.37 29.30
N GLN A 330 6.49 20.50 28.42
CA GLN A 330 5.09 20.26 28.12
C GLN A 330 4.78 18.79 28.44
N VAL A 331 3.88 18.57 29.39
CA VAL A 331 3.37 17.22 29.67
C VAL A 331 2.04 17.09 28.95
N ALA A 332 1.93 16.18 27.99
CA ALA A 332 0.67 15.88 27.34
C ALA A 332 0.08 14.63 28.00
N VAL A 333 -0.96 14.83 28.79
CA VAL A 333 -1.90 13.75 29.12
C VAL A 333 -2.81 13.58 27.89
N HIS A 334 -3.41 12.42 27.65
CA HIS A 334 -4.34 12.20 26.52
C HIS A 334 -5.52 13.21 26.46
N SER A 335 -5.68 14.08 27.46
CA SER A 335 -6.39 15.37 27.41
C SER A 335 -5.37 16.52 27.25
N GLY A 336 -5.38 17.23 26.12
CA GLY A 336 -4.37 18.23 25.70
C GLY A 336 -4.18 19.47 26.58
N GLU A 337 -3.84 19.29 27.85
CA GLU A 337 -3.46 20.33 28.81
C GLU A 337 -1.96 20.65 28.67
N GLU A 338 -1.62 21.95 28.64
CA GLU A 338 -0.25 22.43 28.74
C GLU A 338 0.07 22.77 30.20
N PHE A 339 1.24 22.34 30.69
CA PHE A 339 1.66 22.59 32.07
C PHE A 339 2.73 23.68 32.11
N TRP A 340 2.60 24.58 33.07
CA TRP A 340 3.60 25.59 33.39
C TRP A 340 4.50 25.08 34.52
N PHE A 341 5.75 25.51 34.52
CA PHE A 341 6.74 25.07 35.50
C PHE A 341 7.27 26.25 36.31
N GLU A 342 7.39 26.04 37.63
CA GLU A 342 7.99 27.00 38.56
C GLU A 342 9.37 26.52 39.01
N SER A 343 10.26 27.46 39.28
CA SER A 343 11.59 27.21 39.83
C SER A 343 11.54 26.90 41.33
N GLY A 344 12.47 26.09 41.84
CA GLY A 344 12.64 25.92 43.29
C GLY A 344 13.93 25.23 43.72
N ASP A 345 14.08 25.06 45.04
CA ASP A 345 15.36 24.71 45.70
C ASP A 345 15.88 23.27 45.51
N LEU A 346 17.19 23.12 45.77
CA LEU A 346 18.15 22.10 45.34
C LEU A 346 18.35 20.90 46.30
N ASP A 347 18.57 19.69 45.76
CA ASP A 347 18.75 18.44 46.52
C ASP A 347 19.85 17.51 45.94
N PRO A 348 20.83 17.01 46.74
CA PRO A 348 21.89 16.07 46.33
C PRO A 348 21.47 14.59 46.09
N HIS A 349 20.18 14.24 46.03
CA HIS A 349 19.66 12.84 45.99
C HIS A 349 19.67 12.05 44.67
N LEU A 350 20.10 12.60 43.53
CA LEU A 350 19.92 11.97 42.20
C LEU A 350 20.59 10.60 42.06
N ALA A 351 21.81 10.43 42.61
CA ALA A 351 22.53 9.15 42.55
C ALA A 351 21.77 8.02 43.28
N ARG A 352 21.10 8.35 44.39
CA ARG A 352 20.29 7.39 45.16
C ARG A 352 19.01 7.00 44.41
N LEU A 353 18.45 7.89 43.60
CA LEU A 353 17.29 7.57 42.77
C LEU A 353 17.69 6.68 41.60
N ALA A 354 18.84 6.93 40.97
CA ALA A 354 19.37 6.09 39.90
C ALA A 354 19.59 4.63 40.38
N SER A 355 20.05 4.44 41.63
CA SER A 355 20.23 3.09 42.20
C SER A 355 18.93 2.33 42.48
N LEU A 356 17.79 3.03 42.65
CA LEU A 356 16.48 2.39 42.78
C LEU A 356 16.00 1.79 41.45
N GLY A 357 16.52 2.30 40.33
CA GLY A 357 16.07 1.94 38.99
C GLY A 357 14.66 2.44 38.68
N PHE A 358 14.22 2.14 37.46
CA PHE A 358 12.88 2.44 36.98
C PHE A 358 12.10 1.14 36.79
N THR A 359 10.88 1.10 37.33
CA THR A 359 9.91 0.03 37.14
C THR A 359 8.70 0.60 36.43
N GLY A 360 8.39 0.07 35.26
CA GLY A 360 7.31 0.59 34.44
C GLY A 360 7.53 0.32 32.97
N CYS A 361 6.99 1.17 32.12
CA CYS A 361 7.15 1.10 30.68
C CYS A 361 7.55 2.47 30.15
N LEU A 362 8.54 2.49 29.24
CA LEU A 362 8.92 3.70 28.50
C LEU A 362 8.61 3.48 27.01
N SER A 363 8.16 4.53 26.34
CA SER A 363 7.89 4.52 24.91
C SER A 363 8.42 5.79 24.24
N VAL A 364 8.66 5.72 22.93
CA VAL A 364 9.00 6.88 22.08
C VAL A 364 10.12 7.75 22.67
N VAL A 365 11.16 7.14 23.28
CA VAL A 365 12.25 7.91 23.91
C VAL A 365 13.12 8.51 22.80
N GLN A 366 12.97 9.81 22.60
CA GLN A 366 13.67 10.62 21.60
C GLN A 366 14.43 11.75 22.29
N PHE A 367 15.67 11.95 21.87
CA PHE A 367 16.53 13.05 22.27
C PHE A 367 17.09 13.69 20.99
N ASN A 368 16.60 14.86 20.62
CA ASN A 368 16.85 15.49 19.33
C ASN A 368 16.50 14.54 18.16
N SER A 369 17.50 14.13 17.38
CA SER A 369 17.36 13.16 16.29
C SER A 369 17.69 11.72 16.70
N ILE A 370 18.07 11.50 17.97
CA ILE A 370 18.53 10.22 18.49
C ILE A 370 17.37 9.52 19.19
N ASN A 371 17.25 8.21 18.97
CA ASN A 371 16.16 7.39 19.51
C ASN A 371 16.74 6.23 20.35
N PRO A 372 17.20 6.47 21.61
CA PRO A 372 17.94 5.49 22.39
C PRO A 372 17.20 4.17 22.61
N LEU A 373 15.91 4.24 22.92
CA LEU A 373 15.09 3.05 23.17
C LEU A 373 14.90 2.22 21.90
N LYS A 374 14.72 2.88 20.75
CA LYS A 374 14.63 2.21 19.44
C LYS A 374 15.95 1.49 19.11
N ALA A 375 17.08 2.16 19.31
CA ALA A 375 18.39 1.55 19.11
C ALA A 375 18.59 0.33 20.04
N ALA A 376 18.19 0.43 21.31
CA ALA A 376 18.27 -0.68 22.26
C ALA A 376 17.41 -1.89 21.86
N LEU A 377 16.21 -1.65 21.32
CA LEU A 377 15.29 -2.73 20.95
C LEU A 377 15.62 -3.38 19.60
N LEU A 378 16.18 -2.62 18.65
CA LEU A 378 16.46 -3.12 17.29
C LEU A 378 17.91 -3.57 17.10
N HIS A 379 18.84 -2.99 17.84
CA HIS A 379 20.28 -3.23 17.70
C HIS A 379 20.98 -3.36 19.07
N PRO A 380 20.56 -4.31 19.93
CA PRO A 380 20.99 -4.41 21.34
C PRO A 380 22.50 -4.62 21.52
N ASP A 381 23.14 -5.32 20.58
CA ASP A 381 24.56 -5.70 20.66
C ASP A 381 25.50 -4.73 19.94
N THR A 382 24.96 -3.59 19.46
CA THR A 382 25.74 -2.61 18.73
C THR A 382 25.99 -1.36 19.56
N SER A 383 27.25 -0.93 19.59
CA SER A 383 27.60 0.39 20.08
C SER A 383 26.90 1.43 19.19
N PRO A 384 26.21 2.44 19.76
CA PRO A 384 26.48 3.08 21.05
C PRO A 384 25.61 2.67 22.25
N VAL A 385 24.81 1.60 22.16
CA VAL A 385 23.87 1.22 23.23
C VAL A 385 24.50 0.20 24.18
N ILE A 386 24.23 0.35 25.47
CA ILE A 386 24.54 -0.62 26.52
C ILE A 386 23.26 -0.88 27.32
N ILE A 387 22.83 -2.14 27.38
CA ILE A 387 21.67 -2.58 28.13
C ILE A 387 22.15 -3.33 29.37
N THR A 388 21.67 -2.93 30.55
CA THR A 388 21.88 -3.68 31.80
C THR A 388 20.55 -4.29 32.21
N GLY A 389 20.54 -5.57 32.57
CA GLY A 389 19.32 -6.29 32.96
C GLY A 389 18.40 -6.64 31.78
N PRO A 390 17.25 -7.30 32.05
CA PRO A 390 16.34 -7.79 31.02
C PRO A 390 15.43 -6.68 30.46
N LEU A 391 15.69 -6.24 29.22
CA LEU A 391 14.81 -5.33 28.49
C LEU A 391 13.86 -6.11 27.58
N VAL A 392 12.55 -5.89 27.73
CA VAL A 392 11.51 -6.61 26.94
C VAL A 392 10.60 -5.61 26.25
N ARG A 393 10.33 -5.85 24.96
CA ARG A 393 9.39 -5.03 24.17
C ARG A 393 7.99 -5.13 24.79
N SER A 394 7.30 -4.00 24.86
CA SER A 394 5.96 -3.88 25.40
C SER A 394 5.10 -3.03 24.45
N ASN A 395 3.82 -2.91 24.75
CA ASN A 395 2.92 -1.93 24.15
C ASN A 395 2.57 -0.79 25.13
N CYS A 396 3.17 -0.77 26.33
CA CYS A 396 2.80 0.10 27.46
C CYS A 396 1.30 0.14 27.81
N GLY A 397 0.49 -0.80 27.30
CA GLY A 397 -0.97 -0.75 27.37
C GLY A 397 -1.66 0.22 26.42
N SER A 398 -0.99 0.71 25.38
CA SER A 398 -1.62 1.43 24.26
C SER A 398 -2.53 0.47 23.48
N ALA A 399 -3.78 0.88 23.21
CA ALA A 399 -4.63 0.19 22.24
C ALA A 399 -4.01 0.39 20.85
N ALA A 400 -3.62 -0.69 20.16
CA ALA A 400 -3.01 -0.60 18.85
C ALA A 400 -3.94 0.18 17.90
N SER A 401 -3.43 1.24 17.26
CA SER A 401 -4.19 1.96 16.24
C SER A 401 -4.38 1.04 15.03
N ALA A 402 -5.57 0.48 14.90
CA ALA A 402 -5.98 -0.28 13.72
C ALA A 402 -6.09 0.69 12.54
N ASN A 403 -5.00 0.85 11.78
CA ASN A 403 -5.03 1.65 10.56
C ASN A 403 -5.49 0.77 9.38
N PRO A 404 -6.64 1.04 8.74
CA PRO A 404 -7.22 0.18 7.69
C PRO A 404 -6.35 0.04 6.44
N TYR A 405 -5.32 0.88 6.25
CA TYR A 405 -4.39 0.82 5.12
C TYR A 405 -3.28 -0.23 5.25
N ALA A 406 -3.17 -0.93 6.38
CA ALA A 406 -2.13 -1.95 6.58
C ALA A 406 -2.38 -3.24 5.78
N ALA A 407 -3.59 -3.46 5.27
CA ALA A 407 -4.01 -4.74 4.69
C ALA A 407 -3.71 -4.90 3.18
N GLU A 408 -3.32 -3.86 2.44
CA GLU A 408 -3.29 -3.93 0.96
C GLU A 408 -1.93 -4.29 0.32
N ASN A 409 -0.84 -4.47 1.06
CA ASN A 409 0.50 -4.59 0.45
C ASN A 409 1.26 -5.85 0.84
N ILE A 410 0.70 -7.02 0.52
CA ILE A 410 1.48 -8.27 0.40
C ILE A 410 1.49 -8.69 -1.06
N HIS A 411 2.44 -8.16 -1.83
CA HIS A 411 3.07 -8.92 -2.90
C HIS A 411 4.52 -9.14 -2.49
N HIS A 412 4.81 -10.41 -2.19
CA HIS A 412 6.14 -10.91 -1.87
C HIS A 412 7.11 -10.59 -3.00
N ILE A 413 8.04 -9.67 -2.76
CA ILE A 413 9.28 -9.54 -3.54
C ILE A 413 10.21 -10.63 -3.03
N SER A 414 10.30 -11.74 -3.77
CA SER A 414 11.43 -12.64 -3.67
C SER A 414 12.62 -12.00 -4.38
N ASP A 415 13.52 -11.40 -3.61
CA ASP A 415 14.84 -10.98 -4.06
C ASP A 415 15.59 -12.18 -4.68
N ARG A 416 15.96 -12.08 -5.95
CA ARG A 416 16.90 -13.00 -6.60
C ARG A 416 18.21 -12.27 -6.85
N SER A 417 19.13 -12.44 -5.91
CA SER A 417 20.55 -12.11 -6.03
C SER A 417 21.35 -13.43 -6.01
N GLY A 418 22.19 -13.66 -7.03
CA GLY A 418 23.32 -14.58 -6.92
C GLY A 418 23.55 -15.61 -8.04
N SER A 419 24.58 -15.32 -8.85
CA SER A 419 25.60 -16.24 -9.38
C SER A 419 25.44 -16.92 -10.75
N VAL A 420 26.47 -16.65 -11.57
CA VAL A 420 26.87 -17.28 -12.83
C VAL A 420 27.47 -18.66 -12.57
N GLY A 421 27.21 -19.65 -13.44
CA GLY A 421 27.94 -20.93 -13.49
C GLY A 421 27.23 -22.06 -14.24
N SER A 422 27.82 -22.46 -15.37
CA SER A 422 27.50 -23.50 -16.36
C SER A 422 26.70 -24.77 -15.98
N GLY A 423 25.91 -25.26 -16.96
CA GLY A 423 25.74 -26.71 -17.21
C GLY A 423 24.30 -27.20 -17.40
N GLN A 424 23.86 -27.30 -18.68
CA GLN A 424 22.81 -28.15 -19.30
C GLN A 424 21.46 -28.46 -18.60
N PRO A 425 20.35 -28.57 -19.36
CA PRO A 425 19.00 -28.56 -18.81
C PRO A 425 18.60 -29.94 -18.27
N LEU A 426 18.31 -30.01 -16.98
CA LEU A 426 17.58 -31.13 -16.41
C LEU A 426 16.13 -30.71 -16.17
N VAL A 427 15.25 -31.32 -16.95
CA VAL A 427 13.80 -31.32 -16.77
C VAL A 427 13.49 -31.88 -15.38
N ASN A 428 12.81 -31.09 -14.53
CA ASN A 428 11.84 -31.62 -13.58
C ASN A 428 10.91 -30.51 -13.10
N ALA A 429 9.69 -30.57 -13.64
CA ALA A 429 8.52 -29.88 -13.17
C ALA A 429 8.00 -30.54 -11.88
N ILE A 430 7.72 -29.73 -10.87
CA ILE A 430 6.87 -30.05 -9.72
C ILE A 430 5.94 -28.82 -9.64
N ARG A 431 4.81 -28.74 -10.35
CA ARG A 431 3.58 -29.53 -10.25
C ARG A 431 3.10 -29.63 -8.81
N THR A 432 2.45 -28.57 -8.34
CA THR A 432 1.67 -28.53 -7.11
C THR A 432 0.18 -28.75 -7.43
N ASP A 433 -0.27 -29.97 -7.18
CA ASP A 433 -1.56 -30.42 -6.62
C ASP A 433 -2.92 -29.81 -7.01
N SER A 434 -3.07 -29.07 -8.10
CA SER A 434 -4.42 -28.64 -8.56
C SER A 434 -5.17 -29.75 -9.32
N ALA A 435 -4.45 -30.71 -9.91
CA ALA A 435 -5.05 -31.80 -10.70
C ALA A 435 -5.58 -32.96 -9.85
N LEU A 436 -4.96 -33.26 -8.71
CA LEU A 436 -5.41 -34.31 -7.79
C LEU A 436 -6.72 -33.91 -7.09
N ILE A 437 -6.83 -32.65 -6.68
CA ILE A 437 -8.06 -32.11 -6.07
C ILE A 437 -9.20 -32.10 -7.10
N GLY A 438 -8.95 -31.67 -8.34
CA GLY A 438 -9.94 -31.74 -9.42
C GLY A 438 -10.35 -33.17 -9.78
N GLY A 439 -9.40 -34.11 -9.81
CA GLY A 439 -9.65 -35.52 -10.08
C GLY A 439 -10.49 -36.21 -9.00
N VAL A 440 -10.20 -35.95 -7.73
CA VAL A 440 -11.00 -36.51 -6.62
C VAL A 440 -12.43 -35.96 -6.65
N ILE A 441 -12.61 -34.67 -6.92
CA ILE A 441 -13.94 -34.07 -7.06
C ILE A 441 -14.71 -34.70 -8.24
N ALA A 442 -14.04 -34.89 -9.39
CA ALA A 442 -14.67 -35.52 -10.55
C ALA A 442 -15.09 -36.97 -10.27
N VAL A 443 -14.27 -37.75 -9.57
CA VAL A 443 -14.59 -39.14 -9.19
C VAL A 443 -15.77 -39.18 -8.22
N VAL A 444 -15.80 -38.30 -7.21
CA VAL A 444 -16.93 -38.22 -6.26
C VAL A 444 -18.23 -37.88 -6.98
N ILE A 445 -18.21 -36.91 -7.90
CA ILE A 445 -19.39 -36.54 -8.72
C ILE A 445 -19.83 -37.74 -9.57
N PHE A 446 -18.89 -38.45 -10.19
CA PHE A 446 -19.22 -39.61 -11.03
C PHE A 446 -19.82 -40.76 -10.22
N VAL A 447 -19.32 -41.02 -9.01
CA VAL A 447 -19.88 -42.05 -8.11
C VAL A 447 -21.28 -41.67 -7.63
N VAL A 448 -21.52 -40.39 -7.34
CA VAL A 448 -22.86 -39.91 -6.95
C VAL A 448 -23.85 -40.02 -8.13
N LEU A 449 -23.46 -39.61 -9.33
CA LEU A 449 -24.31 -39.69 -10.52
C LEU A 449 -24.63 -41.13 -10.92
N THR A 450 -23.65 -42.04 -10.83
CA THR A 450 -23.87 -43.46 -11.07
C THR A 450 -24.75 -44.10 -9.99
N GLY A 451 -24.57 -43.74 -8.72
CA GLY A 451 -25.46 -44.15 -7.63
C GLY A 451 -26.91 -43.71 -7.85
N LEU A 452 -27.12 -42.45 -8.27
CA LEU A 452 -28.44 -41.93 -8.62
C LEU A 452 -29.05 -42.65 -9.83
N ALA A 453 -28.25 -42.94 -10.86
CA ALA A 453 -28.72 -43.67 -12.04
C ALA A 453 -29.12 -45.12 -11.70
N VAL A 454 -28.37 -45.79 -10.80
CA VAL A 454 -28.70 -47.14 -10.32
C VAL A 454 -29.94 -47.11 -9.44
N ALA A 455 -30.07 -46.13 -8.54
CA ALA A 455 -31.27 -45.95 -7.72
C ALA A 455 -32.51 -45.65 -8.60
N ALA A 456 -32.36 -44.81 -9.62
CA ALA A 456 -33.41 -44.54 -10.59
C ALA A 456 -33.81 -45.81 -11.36
N ARG A 457 -32.84 -46.59 -11.86
CA ARG A 457 -33.12 -47.89 -12.51
C ARG A 457 -33.75 -48.91 -11.56
N TYR A 458 -33.36 -48.92 -10.28
CA TYR A 458 -33.94 -49.79 -9.27
C TYR A 458 -35.40 -49.42 -8.98
N LEU A 459 -35.68 -48.13 -8.83
CA LEU A 459 -37.05 -47.62 -8.67
C LEU A 459 -37.91 -47.85 -9.93
N TYR A 460 -37.32 -47.73 -11.12
CA TYR A 460 -38.03 -48.00 -12.37
C TYR A 460 -38.35 -49.49 -12.53
N ARG A 461 -37.39 -50.39 -12.26
CA ARG A 461 -37.62 -51.84 -12.27
C ARG A 461 -38.63 -52.27 -11.20
N ARG A 462 -38.61 -51.64 -10.03
CA ARG A 462 -39.60 -51.87 -8.97
C ARG A 462 -41.00 -51.37 -9.38
N LYS A 463 -41.08 -50.32 -10.22
CA LYS A 463 -42.33 -49.84 -10.80
C LYS A 463 -42.89 -50.79 -11.88
N ASP A 464 -42.03 -51.43 -12.67
CA ASP A 464 -42.44 -52.49 -13.62
C ASP A 464 -42.90 -53.77 -12.92
N THR A 465 -42.40 -54.06 -11.71
CA THR A 465 -42.90 -55.20 -10.92
C THR A 465 -44.29 -54.96 -10.33
N TYR A 466 -44.70 -53.70 -10.13
CA TYR A 466 -46.07 -53.35 -9.75
C TYR A 466 -47.03 -53.23 -10.94
N ARG A 467 -46.52 -52.87 -12.13
CA ARG A 467 -47.38 -52.73 -13.33
C ARG A 467 -47.77 -54.07 -13.97
N ASN A 468 -47.04 -55.14 -13.69
CA ASN A 468 -47.37 -56.50 -14.14
C ASN A 468 -48.35 -57.26 -13.21
N GLN A 469 -48.94 -56.59 -12.21
CA GLN A 469 -50.01 -57.16 -11.35
C GLN A 469 -51.41 -56.60 -11.64
N GLU A 470 -51.54 -55.61 -12.54
CA GLU A 470 -52.83 -55.11 -13.03
C GLU A 470 -53.06 -55.51 -14.49
N GLY A 471 -53.00 -56.82 -14.74
CA GLY A 471 -53.65 -57.43 -15.89
C GLY A 471 -54.70 -58.39 -15.38
N ASN A 472 -55.92 -57.89 -15.10
CA ASN A 472 -57.18 -58.64 -15.17
C ASN A 472 -58.36 -57.76 -14.76
N THR A 473 -59.03 -57.13 -15.73
CA THR A 473 -60.50 -57.24 -15.88
C THR A 473 -60.97 -56.64 -17.21
N VAL A 474 -61.90 -57.39 -17.79
CA VAL A 474 -62.52 -57.28 -19.12
C VAL A 474 -63.71 -56.30 -19.10
N LYS A 475 -63.93 -55.59 -20.23
CA LYS A 475 -65.22 -55.34 -20.97
C LYS A 475 -64.96 -54.28 -22.07
N GLN A 476 -65.04 -54.58 -23.38
CA GLN A 476 -66.23 -54.75 -24.25
C GLN A 476 -67.02 -53.43 -24.34
N GLU A 477 -67.31 -52.75 -25.46
CA GLU A 477 -67.52 -52.95 -26.92
C GLU A 477 -67.08 -51.60 -27.59
N ASP A 478 -66.80 -51.39 -28.87
CA ASP A 478 -67.52 -51.74 -30.10
C ASP A 478 -66.62 -51.43 -31.32
N SER A 479 -66.78 -52.17 -32.42
CA SER A 479 -66.18 -51.95 -33.75
C SER A 479 -67.21 -51.23 -34.66
N PRO A 480 -66.99 -50.85 -35.95
CA PRO A 480 -66.03 -51.46 -36.92
C PRO A 480 -65.31 -50.52 -37.94
N ASP A 481 -64.26 -51.10 -38.57
CA ASP A 481 -63.82 -51.02 -39.99
C ASP A 481 -63.35 -49.67 -40.61
N PHE A 482 -62.31 -49.52 -41.47
CA PHE A 482 -61.60 -50.36 -42.48
C PHE A 482 -60.22 -49.67 -42.84
N PRO A 483 -59.32 -50.26 -43.69
CA PRO A 483 -57.86 -50.29 -43.46
C PRO A 483 -57.01 -49.93 -44.72
N PHE A 484 -55.70 -50.26 -44.66
CA PHE A 484 -54.69 -50.37 -45.74
C PHE A 484 -54.17 -49.05 -46.34
N ASN A 485 -52.86 -48.87 -46.60
CA ASN A 485 -51.96 -49.86 -47.20
C ASN A 485 -50.48 -49.63 -46.83
N ASN A 486 -49.74 -50.73 -46.72
CA ASN A 486 -48.28 -50.82 -46.68
C ASN A 486 -47.74 -50.96 -48.11
N GLN A 487 -46.52 -50.44 -48.34
CA GLN A 487 -45.54 -51.05 -49.26
C GLN A 487 -44.14 -50.57 -48.82
N THR A 488 -43.29 -51.36 -48.16
CA THR A 488 -42.30 -52.34 -48.73
C THR A 488 -41.74 -51.87 -50.08
N ASP A 489 -40.45 -51.75 -50.34
CA ASP A 489 -39.26 -52.58 -50.08
C ASP A 489 -38.12 -51.86 -50.89
N SER A 490 -36.82 -52.10 -50.86
CA SER A 490 -35.86 -52.87 -50.08
C SER A 490 -34.48 -52.60 -50.72
N GLN A 491 -33.40 -53.00 -50.01
CA GLN A 491 -32.02 -53.25 -50.49
C GLN A 491 -31.08 -52.05 -50.75
N ASN A 492 -29.75 -52.19 -50.72
CA ASN A 492 -28.75 -52.81 -49.82
C ASN A 492 -27.37 -52.51 -50.47
N LEU A 493 -26.27 -52.56 -49.71
CA LEU A 493 -24.85 -52.59 -50.13
C LEU A 493 -24.22 -51.29 -50.72
N SER A 494 -23.19 -50.68 -50.10
CA SER A 494 -21.78 -51.11 -49.87
C SER A 494 -20.81 -50.72 -50.99
N SER A 495 -19.89 -49.78 -50.71
CA SER A 495 -18.42 -49.84 -50.93
C SER A 495 -17.85 -48.43 -50.67
N GLN A 496 -16.98 -48.16 -49.70
CA GLN A 496 -15.59 -48.58 -49.43
C GLN A 496 -14.53 -47.93 -50.34
N ASN A 497 -13.79 -47.00 -49.73
CA ASN A 497 -12.37 -46.66 -49.88
C ASN A 497 -11.86 -45.88 -51.12
N PRO A 498 -10.63 -45.30 -51.07
CA PRO A 498 -9.76 -45.00 -49.93
C PRO A 498 -9.10 -43.58 -49.92
N LYS A 499 -8.43 -43.33 -48.79
CA LYS A 499 -7.41 -42.31 -48.49
C LYS A 499 -6.27 -42.23 -49.53
N GLU A 500 -5.61 -41.07 -49.65
CA GLU A 500 -4.24 -40.82 -49.11
C GLU A 500 -3.52 -39.57 -49.69
N TYR A 501 -2.94 -38.77 -48.76
CA TYR A 501 -1.75 -37.88 -48.73
C TYR A 501 -1.41 -36.92 -49.91
N PHE A 502 -0.87 -35.69 -49.75
CA PHE A 502 0.24 -35.19 -48.93
C PHE A 502 0.22 -33.63 -48.81
N ILE A 503 0.88 -33.12 -47.75
CA ILE A 503 1.28 -31.72 -47.39
C ILE A 503 0.19 -30.82 -46.80
#